data_AF-A0A8D1NC90-F1
#
_entry.id   AF-A0A8D1NC90-F1
#
_cell.length_a   1.000
_cell.length_b   1.000
_cell.length_c   1.000
_cell.angle_alpha   90.00
_cell.angle_beta   90.00
_cell.angle_gamma   90.00
#
_symmetry.space_group_name_H-M   'P 1'
#
loop_
_entity.id
_entity.type
_entity.pdbx_description
1 polymer ?
#
loop_
_entity_poly.entity_id
_entity_poly.type
_entity_poly.pdbx_seq_one_letter_code
_entity_poly.pdbx_strand_id
1 'polypeptide(L)'
;MLRSALRRAAQVGATLVRKASGVGRGHEPQAPACGAPGAPGSTVELLGKSYPQDGFSNLSRKVLSRVGRNLHNQRHHPLWLIKERVKAHFYQRYVGRAGTPLFSVYDDLSPVVTPWQNFDSLLIPAGHPSRKKGDNYYLNESHMLRAHTSAHQWDLMRAGLDAFLVVGDVYRRDQIDAQHYPVFHQLEAVRLFSRHQLFAGVKDGENLQLFEQSSRSAHKQETHTMEATKLVEFDLKQTLTGLVTHLFGEGLDIRWVDCYFPFTHPSFEMEIYFHGEWLEVLGCGVMEQQLVNSAGAQERIGWAFGLGLERLAMVLYDIPDIRLFWSEDERFLKQFRVPDINQQVKFQPLSKYPAVTNDISFWLPRENYTENDFYDLVRTVGGDLVEKVDLIDTFEHPKTHRTSHCYRITYRHMERTLSQKEVGHVHQAVQEAAVRLLGVEGRF
;
A
#
# COMPACT_ATOMS: atom_id res chain seq x y z
N MET A 1 36.39 -42.48 6.67
CA MET A 1 36.80 -42.77 8.06
C MET A 1 37.93 -41.81 8.42
N LEU A 2 37.79 -41.11 9.56
CA LEU A 2 38.77 -40.36 10.38
C LEU A 2 39.69 -39.32 9.69
N ARG A 3 39.54 -38.00 9.90
CA ARG A 3 39.75 -37.14 11.11
C ARG A 3 41.22 -36.83 11.50
N SER A 4 41.55 -35.54 11.34
CA SER A 4 42.36 -34.66 12.23
C SER A 4 43.89 -34.84 12.20
N ALA A 5 44.75 -33.83 12.41
CA ALA A 5 44.55 -32.51 12.98
C ALA A 5 45.71 -31.53 12.63
N LEU A 6 45.32 -30.26 12.51
CA LEU A 6 45.97 -29.02 12.96
C LEU A 6 47.47 -28.99 13.32
N ARG A 7 48.16 -27.96 12.81
CA ARG A 7 48.79 -26.87 13.61
C ARG A 7 49.48 -25.86 12.68
N ARG A 8 48.96 -24.64 12.55
CA ARG A 8 49.79 -23.46 12.20
C ARG A 8 49.25 -22.18 12.87
N ALA A 9 50.13 -21.65 13.71
CA ALA A 9 50.42 -20.26 14.04
C ALA A 9 49.30 -19.34 14.56
N ALA A 10 49.43 -18.99 15.84
CA ALA A 10 48.75 -17.92 16.55
C ALA A 10 49.73 -16.76 16.84
N GLN A 11 49.16 -15.56 17.05
CA GLN A 11 49.73 -14.31 17.58
C GLN A 11 50.66 -13.54 16.62
N VAL A 12 50.52 -12.23 16.40
CA VAL A 12 50.47 -11.10 17.34
C VAL A 12 49.73 -9.90 16.71
N GLY A 13 49.01 -9.10 17.51
CA GLY A 13 48.62 -7.73 17.12
C GLY A 13 47.42 -7.15 17.88
N ALA A 14 47.56 -6.93 19.19
CA ALA A 14 46.55 -6.29 20.03
C ALA A 14 46.74 -4.76 20.11
N THR A 15 45.63 -4.06 20.38
CA THR A 15 45.48 -2.76 21.07
C THR A 15 45.30 -1.50 20.19
N LEU A 16 44.07 -0.98 20.13
CA LEU A 16 43.74 0.31 20.77
C LEU A 16 42.21 0.48 20.89
N VAL A 17 41.69 0.34 22.12
CA VAL A 17 40.36 0.81 22.51
C VAL A 17 40.52 2.24 23.01
N ARG A 18 39.87 3.20 22.36
CA ARG A 18 39.77 4.59 22.87
C ARG A 18 38.37 4.82 23.42
N LYS A 19 38.30 4.99 24.74
CA LYS A 19 37.17 5.61 25.45
C LYS A 19 37.04 7.07 24.99
N ALA A 20 35.84 7.48 24.62
CA ALA A 20 35.43 8.88 24.62
C ALA A 20 34.12 8.99 25.39
N SER A 21 34.25 9.34 26.67
CA SER A 21 33.20 9.85 27.53
C SER A 21 32.97 11.33 27.18
N GLY A 22 31.74 11.68 26.80
CA GLY A 22 31.32 13.05 26.56
C GLY A 22 29.80 13.13 26.44
N VAL A 23 29.15 13.42 27.57
CA VAL A 23 27.72 13.74 27.63
C VAL A 23 27.53 15.11 26.97
N GLY A 24 27.10 15.11 25.71
CA GLY A 24 26.61 16.30 25.01
C GLY A 24 25.09 16.27 24.99
N ARG A 25 24.46 17.26 25.61
CA ARG A 25 23.00 17.48 25.54
C ARG A 25 22.58 17.55 24.07
N GLY A 26 21.67 16.67 23.67
CA GLY A 26 21.11 16.66 22.33
C GLY A 26 20.43 17.99 22.01
N HIS A 27 20.87 18.63 20.94
CA HIS A 27 20.05 19.59 20.22
C HIS A 27 19.04 18.77 19.42
N GLU A 28 17.76 18.85 19.81
CA GLU A 28 16.65 18.50 18.93
C GLU A 28 16.78 19.34 17.64
N PRO A 29 16.65 18.73 16.45
CA PRO A 29 16.49 19.52 15.24
C PRO A 29 15.16 20.25 15.35
N GLN A 30 15.20 21.59 15.43
CA GLN A 30 14.01 22.41 15.32
C GLN A 30 13.30 22.08 14.00
N ALA A 31 12.05 21.65 14.11
CA ALA A 31 11.17 21.46 12.96
C ALA A 31 11.02 22.81 12.21
N PRO A 32 11.10 22.82 10.87
CA PRO A 32 10.89 24.06 10.12
C PRO A 32 9.46 24.55 10.31
N ALA A 33 9.33 25.85 10.58
CA ALA A 33 8.05 26.53 10.61
C ALA A 33 7.58 26.73 9.16
N CYS A 34 6.58 25.97 8.73
CA CYS A 34 5.87 26.22 7.47
C CYS A 34 4.39 26.50 7.76
N GLY A 35 3.87 27.54 7.10
CA GLY A 35 2.53 28.06 7.26
C GLY A 35 1.43 27.08 6.82
N ALA A 36 0.18 27.48 7.09
CA ALA A 36 -1.02 26.73 6.76
C ALA A 36 -1.04 26.22 5.30
N PRO A 37 -1.67 25.06 5.03
CA PRO A 37 -1.72 24.51 3.68
C PRO A 37 -2.40 25.50 2.72
N GLY A 38 -1.74 25.82 1.61
CA GLY A 38 -2.31 26.66 0.54
C GLY A 38 -1.85 28.11 0.48
N ALA A 39 -0.80 28.53 1.21
CA ALA A 39 -0.19 29.85 0.95
C ALA A 39 0.57 29.83 -0.40
N PRO A 40 0.20 30.68 -1.39
CA PRO A 40 0.89 30.75 -2.68
C PRO A 40 2.37 31.06 -2.48
N GLY A 41 3.26 30.20 -3.01
CA GLY A 41 4.72 30.35 -2.91
C GLY A 41 5.40 29.59 -1.76
N SER A 42 4.67 28.72 -1.05
CA SER A 42 5.27 27.79 -0.08
C SER A 42 5.80 26.52 -0.75
N THR A 43 6.84 25.91 -0.17
CA THR A 43 7.48 24.70 -0.68
C THR A 43 7.41 23.58 0.35
N VAL A 44 7.16 22.35 -0.10
CA VAL A 44 7.29 21.13 0.71
C VAL A 44 8.66 20.53 0.46
N GLU A 45 9.45 20.36 1.53
CA GLU A 45 10.70 19.61 1.46
C GLU A 45 10.47 18.16 1.87
N LEU A 46 10.89 17.22 1.02
CA LEU A 46 10.74 15.78 1.27
C LEU A 46 11.93 15.02 0.67
N LEU A 47 12.60 14.21 1.50
CA LEU A 47 13.75 13.37 1.13
C LEU A 47 14.86 14.18 0.41
N GLY A 48 15.16 15.39 0.88
CA GLY A 48 16.19 16.27 0.33
C GLY A 48 15.84 16.97 -0.99
N LYS A 49 14.58 16.87 -1.44
CA LYS A 49 14.06 17.57 -2.61
C LYS A 49 13.00 18.58 -2.21
N SER A 50 12.89 19.67 -2.95
CA SER A 50 11.90 20.73 -2.73
C SER A 50 10.82 20.68 -3.82
N TYR A 51 9.56 20.75 -3.39
CA TYR A 51 8.39 20.69 -4.25
C TYR A 51 7.54 21.95 -4.01
N PRO A 52 7.44 22.88 -4.99
CA PRO A 52 6.60 24.06 -4.84
C PRO A 52 5.13 23.64 -4.79
N GLN A 53 4.37 24.26 -3.88
CA GLN A 53 2.92 24.03 -3.79
C GLN A 53 2.15 24.82 -4.84
N ASP A 54 1.03 24.25 -5.28
CA ASP A 54 0.10 24.78 -6.28
C ASP A 54 -1.35 24.39 -5.96
N GLY A 55 -2.30 24.68 -6.87
CA GLY A 55 -3.71 24.35 -6.68
C GLY A 55 -4.06 22.85 -6.68
N PHE A 56 -3.10 21.95 -6.93
CA PHE A 56 -3.25 20.50 -6.79
C PHE A 56 -2.79 20.00 -5.41
N SER A 57 -1.97 20.77 -4.72
CA SER A 57 -1.31 20.36 -3.48
C SER A 57 -2.32 20.14 -2.34
N ASN A 58 -2.30 18.96 -1.72
CA ASN A 58 -3.26 18.59 -0.66
C ASN A 58 -2.63 17.74 0.47
N LEU A 59 -1.29 17.66 0.53
CA LEU A 59 -0.60 16.89 1.56
C LEU A 59 -0.71 17.51 2.96
N SER A 60 -1.03 16.67 3.94
CA SER A 60 -0.99 17.04 5.36
C SER A 60 0.37 16.72 5.98
N ARG A 61 0.76 17.51 7.00
CA ARG A 61 1.98 17.26 7.78
C ARG A 61 1.97 15.86 8.44
N LYS A 62 0.80 15.37 8.84
CA LYS A 62 0.64 14.04 9.44
C LYS A 62 1.00 12.95 8.45
N VAL A 63 0.53 13.01 7.21
CA VAL A 63 0.87 12.03 6.16
C VAL A 63 2.35 12.12 5.81
N LEU A 64 2.89 13.33 5.64
CA LEU A 64 4.32 13.54 5.40
C LEU A 64 5.20 12.93 6.50
N SER A 65 4.79 12.99 7.76
CA SER A 65 5.55 12.40 8.88
C SER A 65 5.64 10.86 8.84
N ARG A 66 4.84 10.19 8.00
CA ARG A 66 4.89 8.74 7.81
C ARG A 66 5.84 8.31 6.70
N VAL A 67 6.21 9.22 5.78
CA VAL A 67 7.13 8.93 4.68
C VAL A 67 8.49 8.51 5.24
N GLY A 68 9.02 7.40 4.75
CA GLY A 68 10.32 6.84 5.19
C GLY A 68 10.24 5.99 6.45
N ARG A 69 9.05 5.79 7.06
CA ARG A 69 8.91 4.88 8.20
C ARG A 69 9.16 3.42 7.81
N ASN A 70 8.88 3.07 6.56
CA ASN A 70 9.19 1.81 5.88
C ASN A 70 8.92 0.57 6.75
N LEU A 71 7.69 0.41 7.24
CA LEU A 71 7.32 -0.68 8.14
C LEU A 71 7.54 -2.07 7.51
N HIS A 72 7.43 -2.17 6.18
CA HIS A 72 7.77 -3.37 5.40
C HIS A 72 9.26 -3.73 5.46
N ASN A 73 10.14 -2.81 5.87
CA ASN A 73 11.57 -3.03 6.07
C ASN A 73 11.98 -3.08 7.55
N GLN A 74 11.05 -2.85 8.47
CA GLN A 74 11.32 -2.98 9.90
C GLN A 74 11.34 -4.46 10.30
N ARG A 75 12.51 -4.98 10.68
CA ARG A 75 12.68 -6.38 11.11
C ARG A 75 11.69 -6.74 12.23
N HIS A 76 11.10 -7.93 12.14
CA HIS A 76 10.06 -8.45 13.03
C HIS A 76 8.71 -7.71 13.00
N HIS A 77 8.54 -6.70 12.15
CA HIS A 77 7.21 -6.15 11.91
C HIS A 77 6.35 -7.17 11.14
N PRO A 78 5.04 -7.30 11.42
CA PRO A 78 4.16 -8.24 10.69
C PRO A 78 4.18 -8.03 9.16
N LEU A 79 4.24 -6.79 8.69
CA LEU A 79 4.33 -6.51 7.25
C LEU A 79 5.67 -6.97 6.65
N TRP A 80 6.76 -6.81 7.40
CA TRP A 80 8.07 -7.35 7.02
C TRP A 80 8.06 -8.89 7.00
N LEU A 81 7.39 -9.54 7.95
CA LEU A 81 7.25 -11.00 7.97
C LEU A 81 6.57 -11.51 6.70
N ILE A 82 5.44 -10.90 6.31
CA ILE A 82 4.75 -11.28 5.06
C ILE A 82 5.65 -11.06 3.86
N LYS A 83 6.32 -9.90 3.77
CA LYS A 83 7.28 -9.61 2.70
C LYS A 83 8.34 -10.71 2.57
N GLU A 84 8.98 -11.09 3.67
CA GLU A 84 10.03 -12.12 3.64
C GLU A 84 9.48 -13.50 3.30
N ARG A 85 8.27 -13.86 3.75
CA ARG A 85 7.62 -15.13 3.37
C ARG A 85 7.28 -15.16 1.88
N VAL A 86 6.77 -14.06 1.31
CA VAL A 86 6.48 -13.95 -0.13
C VAL A 86 7.79 -14.06 -0.93
N LYS A 87 8.85 -13.35 -0.53
CA LYS A 87 10.19 -13.48 -1.15
C LYS A 87 10.69 -14.93 -1.10
N ALA A 88 10.58 -15.59 0.05
CA ALA A 88 10.97 -16.99 0.19
C ALA A 88 10.17 -17.92 -0.72
N HIS A 89 8.86 -17.67 -0.88
CA HIS A 89 8.02 -18.42 -1.82
C HIS A 89 8.54 -18.31 -3.26
N PHE A 90 8.80 -17.09 -3.75
CA PHE A 90 9.32 -16.90 -5.11
C PHE A 90 10.72 -17.49 -5.32
N TYR A 91 11.60 -17.43 -4.32
CA TYR A 91 12.95 -18.00 -4.44
C TYR A 91 13.02 -19.52 -4.31
N GLN A 92 12.11 -20.14 -3.55
CA GLN A 92 12.20 -21.56 -3.22
C GLN A 92 11.16 -22.43 -3.92
N ARG A 93 10.00 -21.87 -4.27
CA ARG A 93 8.82 -22.65 -4.70
C ARG A 93 8.31 -22.29 -6.09
N TYR A 94 8.61 -21.10 -6.62
CA TYR A 94 8.23 -20.78 -8.00
C TYR A 94 9.08 -21.62 -8.97
N VAL A 95 8.42 -22.39 -9.83
CA VAL A 95 9.08 -23.24 -10.83
C VAL A 95 8.64 -22.80 -12.21
N GLY A 96 9.54 -22.16 -12.96
CA GLY A 96 9.31 -21.85 -14.36
C GLY A 96 9.59 -23.07 -15.25
N ARG A 97 8.85 -23.19 -16.35
CA ARG A 97 8.98 -24.30 -17.33
C ARG A 97 10.38 -24.41 -17.96
N ALA A 98 11.10 -23.30 -18.05
CA ALA A 98 12.46 -23.21 -18.61
C ALA A 98 13.52 -22.87 -17.54
N GLY A 99 13.18 -23.02 -16.26
CA GLY A 99 13.97 -22.57 -15.12
C GLY A 99 13.25 -21.49 -14.30
N THR A 100 13.61 -21.40 -13.02
CA THR A 100 13.06 -20.39 -12.09
C THR A 100 13.68 -19.02 -12.40
N PRO A 101 12.89 -18.02 -12.85
CA PRO A 101 13.40 -16.66 -12.99
C PRO A 101 13.77 -16.10 -11.63
N LEU A 102 14.84 -15.33 -11.59
CA LEU A 102 15.24 -14.61 -10.38
C LEU A 102 14.36 -13.36 -10.25
N PHE A 103 13.48 -13.34 -9.26
CA PHE A 103 12.72 -12.15 -8.91
C PHE A 103 13.64 -11.16 -8.17
N SER A 104 14.01 -10.09 -8.85
CA SER A 104 14.73 -8.96 -8.23
C SER A 104 13.77 -8.19 -7.31
N VAL A 105 14.21 -7.82 -6.11
CA VAL A 105 13.34 -7.18 -5.10
C VAL A 105 13.72 -5.72 -4.95
N TYR A 106 12.71 -4.85 -5.06
CA TYR A 106 12.82 -3.41 -4.90
C TYR A 106 11.91 -2.97 -3.75
N ASP A 107 12.46 -2.86 -2.55
CA ASP A 107 11.71 -2.51 -1.33
C ASP A 107 12.11 -1.15 -0.71
N ASP A 108 12.90 -0.35 -1.42
CA ASP A 108 13.38 0.97 -0.96
C ASP A 108 13.20 2.08 -2.03
N LEU A 109 12.24 1.90 -2.93
CA LEU A 109 11.89 2.95 -3.91
C LEU A 109 11.17 4.11 -3.22
N SER A 110 11.59 5.35 -3.52
CA SER A 110 10.90 6.56 -3.06
C SER A 110 9.41 6.52 -3.40
N PRO A 111 8.51 6.84 -2.46
CA PRO A 111 7.08 6.90 -2.73
C PRO A 111 6.67 8.12 -3.57
N VAL A 112 7.57 9.10 -3.73
CA VAL A 112 7.32 10.25 -4.61
C VAL A 112 7.48 9.84 -6.07
N VAL A 113 6.40 9.96 -6.83
CA VAL A 113 6.30 9.62 -8.27
C VAL A 113 5.62 10.75 -9.03
N THR A 114 5.79 10.75 -10.35
CA THR A 114 5.01 11.63 -11.24
C THR A 114 3.61 11.04 -11.50
N PRO A 115 2.59 11.85 -11.82
CA PRO A 115 1.30 11.34 -12.29
C PRO A 115 1.44 10.45 -13.54
N TRP A 116 2.48 10.68 -14.35
CA TRP A 116 2.78 9.83 -15.49
C TRP A 116 3.13 8.40 -15.04
N GLN A 117 4.01 8.25 -14.05
CA GLN A 117 4.34 6.94 -13.49
C GLN A 117 3.12 6.28 -12.83
N ASN A 118 2.37 7.04 -12.01
CA ASN A 118 1.24 6.48 -11.27
C ASN A 118 0.01 6.18 -12.15
N PHE A 119 -0.16 6.85 -13.28
CA PHE A 119 -1.38 6.72 -14.07
C PHE A 119 -1.15 6.50 -15.57
N ASP A 120 -0.43 7.40 -16.25
CA ASP A 120 -0.34 7.37 -17.71
C ASP A 120 0.44 6.14 -18.23
N SER A 121 1.52 5.77 -17.54
CA SER A 121 2.31 4.57 -17.84
C SER A 121 1.48 3.28 -17.72
N LEU A 122 0.40 3.33 -16.93
CA LEU A 122 -0.56 2.27 -16.67
C LEU A 122 -1.83 2.38 -17.51
N LEU A 123 -1.81 3.20 -18.57
CA LEU A 123 -2.94 3.39 -19.50
C LEU A 123 -4.23 3.90 -18.82
N ILE A 124 -4.12 4.43 -17.59
CA ILE A 124 -5.28 4.96 -16.85
C ILE A 124 -5.74 6.23 -17.58
N PRO A 125 -6.99 6.35 -18.01
CA PRO A 125 -7.44 7.53 -18.76
C PRO A 125 -7.33 8.84 -17.96
N ALA A 126 -7.15 9.98 -18.65
CA ALA A 126 -7.06 11.30 -18.01
C ALA A 126 -8.32 11.69 -17.21
N GLY A 127 -9.50 11.25 -17.65
CA GLY A 127 -10.78 11.45 -16.95
C GLY A 127 -11.13 10.36 -15.93
N HIS A 128 -10.22 9.43 -15.64
CA HIS A 128 -10.52 8.30 -14.76
C HIS A 128 -10.74 8.75 -13.31
N PRO A 129 -11.75 8.22 -12.59
CA PRO A 129 -12.03 8.61 -11.20
C PRO A 129 -10.84 8.46 -10.26
N SER A 130 -9.98 7.45 -10.46
CA SER A 130 -8.80 7.25 -9.62
C SER A 130 -7.78 8.40 -9.65
N ARG A 131 -7.88 9.35 -10.59
CA ARG A 131 -7.00 10.54 -10.65
C ARG A 131 -7.50 11.70 -9.77
N LYS A 132 -8.71 11.61 -9.21
CA LYS A 132 -9.33 12.69 -8.44
C LYS A 132 -8.40 13.17 -7.32
N LYS A 133 -8.32 14.50 -7.14
CA LYS A 133 -7.64 15.14 -5.98
C LYS A 133 -8.23 14.68 -4.64
N GLY A 134 -9.50 14.31 -4.62
CA GLY A 134 -10.18 13.78 -3.45
C GLY A 134 -9.56 12.48 -2.93
N ASP A 135 -8.92 11.68 -3.79
CA ASP A 135 -8.55 10.29 -3.49
C ASP A 135 -7.02 10.08 -3.40
N ASN A 136 -6.24 11.08 -3.79
CA ASN A 136 -4.77 11.00 -3.91
C ASN A 136 -4.07 12.15 -3.19
N TYR A 137 -2.86 11.90 -2.70
CA TYR A 137 -2.00 12.92 -2.11
C TYR A 137 -1.00 13.48 -3.12
N TYR A 138 -1.27 14.69 -3.60
CA TYR A 138 -0.42 15.44 -4.52
C TYR A 138 0.53 16.38 -3.75
N LEU A 139 1.82 16.33 -4.10
CA LEU A 139 2.78 17.36 -3.68
C LEU A 139 2.55 18.64 -4.49
N ASN A 140 2.26 18.47 -5.78
CA ASN A 140 1.84 19.48 -6.75
C ASN A 140 1.29 18.78 -8.00
N GLU A 141 0.97 19.52 -9.07
CA GLU A 141 0.43 18.97 -10.32
C GLU A 141 1.41 17.97 -10.99
N SER A 142 2.71 18.08 -10.74
CA SER A 142 3.74 17.25 -11.36
C SER A 142 4.20 16.05 -10.53
N HIS A 143 3.91 16.02 -9.22
CA HIS A 143 4.39 15.00 -8.29
C HIS A 143 3.34 14.63 -7.24
N MET A 144 3.27 13.35 -6.92
CA MET A 144 2.37 12.79 -5.92
C MET A 144 3.06 11.70 -5.10
N LEU A 145 2.46 11.34 -3.97
CA LEU A 145 2.78 10.08 -3.32
C LEU A 145 2.03 8.96 -4.06
N ARG A 146 2.73 7.89 -4.43
CA ARG A 146 2.17 6.77 -5.20
C ARG A 146 0.93 6.19 -4.53
N ALA A 147 -0.14 5.97 -5.29
CA ALA A 147 -1.37 5.36 -4.80
C ALA A 147 -1.34 3.82 -4.87
N HIS A 148 -0.36 3.27 -5.59
CA HIS A 148 -0.11 1.83 -5.71
C HIS A 148 1.35 1.54 -6.14
N THR A 149 1.86 0.35 -5.82
CA THR A 149 3.19 -0.10 -6.24
C THR A 149 3.32 -0.30 -7.75
N SER A 150 2.19 -0.46 -8.46
CA SER A 150 2.15 -0.58 -9.92
C SER A 150 2.76 0.64 -10.64
N ALA A 151 2.89 1.80 -9.95
CA ALA A 151 3.55 3.00 -10.48
C ALA A 151 5.01 2.77 -10.90
N HIS A 152 5.61 1.65 -10.49
CA HIS A 152 6.99 1.28 -10.82
C HIS A 152 7.09 0.16 -11.87
N GLN A 153 5.98 -0.38 -12.38
CA GLN A 153 6.01 -1.47 -13.38
C GLN A 153 6.79 -1.03 -14.63
N TRP A 154 6.41 0.10 -15.20
CA TRP A 154 6.97 0.56 -16.48
C TRP A 154 8.47 0.83 -16.39
N ASP A 155 8.92 1.53 -15.34
CA ASP A 155 10.34 1.86 -15.16
C ASP A 155 11.21 0.61 -15.02
N LEU A 156 10.73 -0.40 -14.28
CA LEU A 156 11.46 -1.64 -14.05
C LEU A 156 11.46 -2.55 -15.29
N MET A 157 10.36 -2.62 -16.04
CA MET A 157 10.36 -3.31 -17.34
C MET A 157 11.25 -2.60 -18.36
N ARG A 158 11.27 -1.26 -18.36
CA ARG A 158 12.15 -0.47 -19.23
C ARG A 158 13.63 -0.66 -18.89
N ALA A 159 13.95 -0.96 -17.64
CA ALA A 159 15.29 -1.37 -17.24
C ALA A 159 15.67 -2.80 -17.72
N GLY A 160 14.77 -3.50 -18.40
CA GLY A 160 15.00 -4.83 -18.99
C GLY A 160 14.70 -6.00 -18.06
N LEU A 161 13.94 -5.78 -16.99
CA LEU A 161 13.62 -6.85 -16.03
C LEU A 161 12.44 -7.69 -16.49
N ASP A 162 12.65 -9.01 -16.54
CA ASP A 162 11.61 -10.00 -16.87
C ASP A 162 10.85 -10.49 -15.62
N ALA A 163 11.40 -10.33 -14.41
CA ALA A 163 10.77 -10.76 -13.16
C ALA A 163 11.23 -9.91 -11.97
N PHE A 164 10.30 -9.28 -11.28
CA PHE A 164 10.61 -8.43 -10.12
C PHE A 164 9.47 -8.34 -9.12
N LEU A 165 9.82 -8.06 -7.87
CA LEU A 165 8.92 -7.70 -6.79
C LEU A 165 9.17 -6.24 -6.40
N VAL A 166 8.09 -5.48 -6.20
CA VAL A 166 8.16 -4.12 -5.62
C VAL A 166 7.44 -4.14 -4.30
N VAL A 167 8.04 -3.60 -3.24
CA VAL A 167 7.38 -3.55 -1.92
C VAL A 167 7.49 -2.14 -1.39
N GLY A 168 6.38 -1.56 -0.96
CA GLY A 168 6.43 -0.19 -0.48
C GLY A 168 5.14 0.30 0.14
N ASP A 169 5.30 1.37 0.90
CA ASP A 169 4.23 2.24 1.36
C ASP A 169 3.56 2.95 0.17
N VAL A 170 2.23 3.00 0.18
CA VAL A 170 1.35 3.64 -0.78
C VAL A 170 0.34 4.50 -0.05
N TYR A 171 -0.18 5.53 -0.74
CA TYR A 171 -0.84 6.65 -0.10
C TYR A 171 -2.18 6.94 -0.76
N ARG A 172 -3.27 6.89 0.01
CA ARG A 172 -4.64 7.17 -0.48
C ARG A 172 -5.42 8.00 0.51
N ARG A 173 -6.24 8.90 -0.03
CA ARG A 173 -7.22 9.66 0.75
C ARG A 173 -8.50 8.84 0.77
N ASP A 174 -8.96 8.49 1.96
CA ASP A 174 -10.06 7.55 2.14
C ASP A 174 -10.69 7.75 3.52
N GLN A 175 -11.82 7.11 3.75
CA GLN A 175 -12.59 7.09 5.01
C GLN A 175 -11.77 6.64 6.22
N ILE A 176 -12.28 6.91 7.42
CA ILE A 176 -11.65 6.52 8.69
C ILE A 176 -12.46 5.38 9.31
N ASP A 177 -11.88 4.19 9.28
CA ASP A 177 -12.38 3.00 9.97
C ASP A 177 -11.20 2.06 10.30
N ALA A 178 -11.50 0.86 10.83
CA ALA A 178 -10.49 -0.11 11.21
C ALA A 178 -9.80 -0.82 10.03
N GLN A 179 -10.27 -0.63 8.80
CA GLN A 179 -9.73 -1.23 7.57
C GLN A 179 -8.98 -0.20 6.68
N HIS A 180 -9.20 1.10 6.88
CA HIS A 180 -8.64 2.16 6.05
C HIS A 180 -7.66 3.05 6.84
N TYR A 181 -6.44 3.18 6.32
CA TYR A 181 -5.41 4.09 6.81
C TYR A 181 -4.79 4.82 5.62
N PRO A 182 -4.42 6.12 5.75
CA PRO A 182 -3.94 6.91 4.61
C PRO A 182 -2.60 6.43 4.04
N VAL A 183 -1.88 5.61 4.81
CA VAL A 183 -0.64 4.97 4.41
C VAL A 183 -0.76 3.48 4.70
N PHE A 184 -0.67 2.67 3.67
CA PHE A 184 -0.64 1.22 3.78
C PHE A 184 0.42 0.68 2.83
N HIS A 185 0.66 -0.63 2.80
CA HIS A 185 1.75 -1.21 2.04
C HIS A 185 1.26 -2.23 1.02
N GLN A 186 1.90 -2.22 -0.13
CA GLN A 186 1.65 -3.19 -1.18
C GLN A 186 2.91 -3.97 -1.52
N LEU A 187 2.68 -5.17 -2.05
CA LEU A 187 3.69 -5.93 -2.78
C LEU A 187 3.19 -6.18 -4.19
N GLU A 188 3.94 -5.67 -5.16
CA GLU A 188 3.78 -5.93 -6.58
C GLU A 188 4.64 -7.11 -6.99
N ALA A 189 4.16 -7.92 -7.92
CA ALA A 189 4.99 -8.83 -8.69
C ALA A 189 4.67 -8.71 -10.17
N VAL A 190 5.72 -8.73 -11.00
CA VAL A 190 5.62 -8.78 -12.46
C VAL A 190 6.44 -9.97 -12.95
N ARG A 191 5.90 -10.69 -13.93
CA ARG A 191 6.61 -11.77 -14.64
C ARG A 191 6.28 -11.71 -16.14
N LEU A 192 7.32 -11.59 -16.96
CA LEU A 192 7.27 -11.56 -18.43
C LEU A 192 7.83 -12.85 -19.05
N PHE A 193 7.09 -13.50 -19.93
CA PHE A 193 7.45 -14.73 -20.64
C PHE A 193 7.81 -14.44 -22.09
N SER A 194 8.89 -15.06 -22.56
CA SER A 194 9.11 -15.21 -24.00
C SER A 194 8.28 -16.36 -24.56
N ARG A 195 8.11 -16.38 -25.88
CA ARG A 195 7.40 -17.44 -26.61
C ARG A 195 7.90 -18.84 -26.23
N HIS A 196 9.21 -19.04 -26.30
CA HIS A 196 9.83 -20.33 -26.00
C HIS A 196 9.68 -20.75 -24.54
N GLN A 197 9.68 -19.79 -23.60
CA GLN A 197 9.47 -20.09 -22.19
C GLN A 197 8.02 -20.50 -21.89
N LEU A 198 7.05 -19.80 -22.48
CA LEU A 198 5.63 -20.04 -22.20
C LEU A 198 5.17 -21.40 -22.73
N PHE A 199 5.59 -21.73 -23.95
CA PHE A 199 5.24 -23.00 -24.61
C PHE A 199 6.23 -24.13 -24.33
N ALA A 200 7.19 -23.93 -23.42
CA ALA A 200 8.08 -25.00 -22.98
C ALA A 200 7.26 -26.16 -22.38
N GLY A 201 7.46 -27.36 -22.92
CA GLY A 201 6.74 -28.57 -22.52
C GLY A 201 5.44 -28.85 -23.29
N VAL A 202 5.07 -28.02 -24.27
CA VAL A 202 3.97 -28.30 -25.20
C VAL A 202 4.53 -29.02 -26.44
N LYS A 203 3.94 -30.17 -26.81
CA LYS A 203 4.28 -30.84 -28.08
C LYS A 203 3.92 -29.93 -29.25
N ASP A 204 4.84 -29.75 -30.20
CA ASP A 204 4.73 -28.80 -31.33
C ASP A 204 4.58 -27.32 -30.94
N GLY A 205 5.11 -26.93 -29.76
CA GLY A 205 5.06 -25.54 -29.26
C GLY A 205 5.74 -24.49 -30.13
N GLU A 206 6.61 -24.89 -31.07
CA GLU A 206 7.28 -23.97 -32.02
C GLU A 206 6.30 -23.30 -33.00
N ASN A 207 5.14 -23.92 -33.25
CA ASN A 207 4.08 -23.37 -34.10
C ASN A 207 3.16 -22.40 -33.33
N LEU A 208 3.24 -22.38 -32.00
CA LEU A 208 2.43 -21.48 -31.18
C LEU A 208 3.05 -20.10 -31.13
N GLN A 209 2.19 -19.08 -31.10
CA GLN A 209 2.59 -17.67 -31.07
C GLN A 209 2.03 -16.99 -29.83
N LEU A 210 2.72 -15.95 -29.35
CA LEU A 210 2.19 -15.09 -28.30
C LEU A 210 1.13 -14.13 -28.84
N PHE A 211 1.32 -13.69 -30.09
CA PHE A 211 0.60 -12.56 -30.66
C PHE A 211 -0.13 -12.92 -31.94
N GLU A 212 -1.27 -12.28 -32.14
CA GLU A 212 -2.08 -12.34 -33.35
C GLU A 212 -2.70 -10.96 -33.63
N GLN A 213 -3.46 -10.82 -34.71
CA GLN A 213 -4.28 -9.64 -34.98
C GLN A 213 -5.73 -10.08 -35.01
N SER A 214 -6.48 -9.75 -33.94
CA SER A 214 -7.83 -10.23 -33.72
C SER A 214 -8.69 -9.17 -33.01
N SER A 215 -9.78 -9.57 -32.36
CA SER A 215 -10.60 -8.69 -31.51
C SER A 215 -10.40 -8.98 -30.02
N ARG A 216 -10.54 -7.93 -29.20
CA ARG A 216 -10.63 -8.05 -27.75
C ARG A 216 -11.94 -8.73 -27.36
N SER A 217 -11.88 -9.63 -26.39
CA SER A 217 -13.04 -10.31 -25.81
C SER A 217 -12.96 -10.28 -24.29
N ALA A 218 -13.95 -10.80 -23.58
CA ALA A 218 -13.88 -10.94 -22.11
C ALA A 218 -12.68 -11.79 -21.62
N HIS A 219 -12.07 -12.60 -22.50
CA HIS A 219 -11.05 -13.57 -22.12
C HIS A 219 -9.63 -13.23 -22.59
N LYS A 220 -9.46 -12.28 -23.53
CA LYS A 220 -8.14 -11.93 -24.08
C LYS A 220 -8.11 -10.55 -24.73
N GLN A 221 -6.91 -10.00 -24.86
CA GLN A 221 -6.62 -8.77 -25.60
C GLN A 221 -6.63 -9.03 -27.12
N GLU A 222 -6.82 -7.98 -27.90
CA GLU A 222 -6.89 -8.02 -29.36
C GLU A 222 -5.62 -8.51 -30.04
N THR A 223 -4.46 -8.34 -29.39
CA THR A 223 -3.15 -8.75 -29.91
C THR A 223 -2.63 -10.06 -29.33
N HIS A 224 -3.30 -10.65 -28.32
CA HIS A 224 -2.86 -11.91 -27.71
C HIS A 224 -3.58 -13.11 -28.33
N THR A 225 -2.84 -14.21 -28.52
CA THR A 225 -3.46 -15.51 -28.82
C THR A 225 -4.20 -16.05 -27.59
N MET A 226 -5.21 -16.89 -27.80
CA MET A 226 -5.95 -17.50 -26.69
C MET A 226 -5.05 -18.47 -25.91
N GLU A 227 -4.18 -19.19 -26.61
CA GLU A 227 -3.25 -20.16 -26.03
C GLU A 227 -2.28 -19.47 -25.07
N ALA A 228 -1.67 -18.36 -25.48
CA ALA A 228 -0.77 -17.60 -24.62
C ALA A 228 -1.50 -17.04 -23.40
N THR A 229 -2.68 -16.45 -23.62
CA THR A 229 -3.49 -15.85 -22.54
C THR A 229 -3.86 -16.90 -21.49
N LYS A 230 -4.28 -18.10 -21.90
CA LYS A 230 -4.68 -19.17 -20.99
C LYS A 230 -3.51 -19.75 -20.20
N LEU A 231 -2.33 -19.87 -20.81
CA LEU A 231 -1.13 -20.33 -20.09
C LEU A 231 -0.62 -19.29 -19.09
N VAL A 232 -0.65 -18.00 -19.43
CA VAL A 232 -0.28 -16.92 -18.51
C VAL A 232 -1.28 -16.81 -17.36
N GLU A 233 -2.59 -16.89 -17.65
CA GLU A 233 -3.65 -16.92 -16.63
C GLU A 233 -3.45 -18.10 -15.66
N PHE A 234 -3.17 -19.30 -16.20
CA PHE A 234 -2.91 -20.49 -15.39
C PHE A 234 -1.68 -20.33 -14.49
N ASP A 235 -0.55 -19.85 -15.04
CA ASP A 235 0.68 -19.62 -14.27
C ASP A 235 0.44 -18.61 -13.13
N LEU A 236 -0.27 -17.51 -13.42
CA LEU A 236 -0.65 -16.49 -12.44
C LEU A 236 -1.50 -17.08 -11.31
N LYS A 237 -2.63 -17.72 -11.64
CA LYS A 237 -3.56 -18.26 -10.65
C LYS A 237 -2.93 -19.39 -9.85
N GLN A 238 -2.14 -20.27 -10.49
CA GLN A 238 -1.41 -21.32 -9.79
C GLN A 238 -0.39 -20.75 -8.80
N THR A 239 0.35 -19.72 -9.20
CA THR A 239 1.35 -19.05 -8.36
C THR A 239 0.70 -18.42 -7.13
N LEU A 240 -0.39 -17.67 -7.33
CA LEU A 240 -1.10 -16.99 -6.26
C LEU A 240 -1.81 -17.96 -5.30
N THR A 241 -2.46 -19.02 -5.82
CA THR A 241 -3.01 -20.08 -4.98
C THR A 241 -1.91 -20.75 -4.15
N GLY A 242 -0.77 -21.08 -4.77
CA GLY A 242 0.38 -21.67 -4.07
C GLY A 242 0.97 -20.72 -3.01
N LEU A 243 0.98 -19.42 -3.25
CA LEU A 243 1.40 -18.41 -2.30
C LEU A 243 0.46 -18.34 -1.10
N VAL A 244 -0.86 -18.30 -1.33
CA VAL A 244 -1.86 -18.29 -0.26
C VAL A 244 -1.76 -19.56 0.59
N THR A 245 -1.70 -20.74 -0.04
CA THR A 245 -1.51 -22.01 0.67
C THR A 245 -0.21 -22.01 1.48
N HIS A 246 0.87 -21.40 0.97
CA HIS A 246 2.12 -21.27 1.73
C HIS A 246 1.99 -20.33 2.94
N LEU A 247 1.19 -19.26 2.84
CA LEU A 247 1.02 -18.28 3.90
C LEU A 247 0.04 -18.76 4.99
N PHE A 248 -1.13 -19.26 4.60
CA PHE A 248 -2.26 -19.60 5.48
C PHE A 248 -2.34 -21.09 5.82
N GLY A 249 -1.72 -21.96 5.02
CA GLY A 249 -1.92 -23.41 5.10
C GLY A 249 -2.99 -23.91 4.14
N GLU A 250 -3.27 -25.21 4.21
CA GLU A 250 -4.31 -25.87 3.42
C GLU A 250 -5.71 -25.56 3.97
N GLY A 251 -6.73 -25.58 3.09
CA GLY A 251 -8.14 -25.49 3.48
C GLY A 251 -8.70 -24.07 3.66
N LEU A 252 -8.01 -23.04 3.14
CA LEU A 252 -8.55 -21.69 3.05
C LEU A 252 -9.50 -21.58 1.85
N ASP A 253 -10.71 -21.09 2.08
CA ASP A 253 -11.67 -20.82 1.02
C ASP A 253 -11.29 -19.56 0.25
N ILE A 254 -10.93 -19.73 -1.03
CA ILE A 254 -10.60 -18.64 -1.95
C ILE A 254 -11.53 -18.66 -3.16
N ARG A 255 -11.80 -17.49 -3.75
CA ARG A 255 -12.46 -17.37 -5.05
C ARG A 255 -11.81 -16.30 -5.92
N TRP A 256 -11.95 -16.48 -7.23
CA TRP A 256 -11.54 -15.54 -8.25
C TRP A 256 -12.76 -14.76 -8.73
N VAL A 257 -12.67 -13.44 -8.73
CA VAL A 257 -13.71 -12.54 -9.21
C VAL A 257 -13.18 -11.81 -10.44
N ASP A 258 -13.91 -11.89 -11.55
CA ASP A 258 -13.55 -11.14 -12.76
C ASP A 258 -13.74 -9.64 -12.49
N CYS A 259 -12.73 -8.84 -12.81
CA CYS A 259 -12.72 -7.41 -12.56
C CYS A 259 -12.08 -6.65 -13.73
N TYR A 260 -11.82 -5.35 -13.55
CA TYR A 260 -11.23 -4.51 -14.57
C TYR A 260 -10.14 -3.60 -13.99
N PHE A 261 -8.97 -3.61 -14.63
CA PHE A 261 -7.92 -2.63 -14.43
C PHE A 261 -7.46 -2.10 -15.79
N PRO A 262 -7.14 -0.80 -15.95
CA PRO A 262 -6.67 -0.25 -17.22
C PRO A 262 -5.36 -0.83 -17.75
N PHE A 263 -4.57 -1.49 -16.89
CA PHE A 263 -3.24 -2.03 -17.19
C PHE A 263 -3.17 -3.56 -17.25
N THR A 264 -4.30 -4.26 -17.05
CA THR A 264 -4.37 -5.73 -17.21
C THR A 264 -5.69 -6.16 -17.86
N HIS A 265 -5.63 -7.18 -18.71
CA HIS A 265 -6.81 -7.83 -19.30
C HIS A 265 -6.47 -9.24 -19.84
N PRO A 266 -7.20 -10.30 -19.45
CA PRO A 266 -8.24 -10.33 -18.42
C PRO A 266 -7.66 -10.04 -17.02
N SER A 267 -8.53 -9.56 -16.13
CA SER A 267 -8.20 -9.17 -14.75
C SER A 267 -9.03 -9.93 -13.74
N PHE A 268 -8.42 -10.21 -12.59
CA PHE A 268 -9.04 -10.94 -11.50
C PHE A 268 -8.68 -10.34 -10.14
N GLU A 269 -9.65 -10.33 -9.24
CA GLU A 269 -9.43 -10.18 -7.82
C GLU A 269 -9.46 -11.55 -7.16
N MET A 270 -8.62 -11.74 -6.14
CA MET A 270 -8.68 -12.93 -5.30
C MET A 270 -9.26 -12.52 -3.94
N GLU A 271 -10.33 -13.20 -3.56
CA GLU A 271 -10.99 -13.00 -2.28
C GLU A 271 -10.78 -14.21 -1.38
N ILE A 272 -10.59 -13.94 -0.09
CA ILE A 272 -10.47 -14.95 0.97
C ILE A 272 -11.72 -14.88 1.83
N TYR A 273 -12.35 -16.03 2.11
CA TYR A 273 -13.46 -16.09 3.06
C TYR A 273 -12.93 -16.00 4.50
N PHE A 274 -13.32 -14.97 5.22
CA PHE A 274 -12.87 -14.69 6.56
C PHE A 274 -14.02 -14.11 7.39
N HIS A 275 -14.26 -14.70 8.56
CA HIS A 275 -15.30 -14.26 9.51
C HIS A 275 -16.71 -14.08 8.92
N GLY A 276 -17.09 -14.91 7.94
CA GLY A 276 -18.43 -14.88 7.34
C GLY A 276 -18.53 -14.01 6.09
N GLU A 277 -17.45 -13.33 5.69
CA GLU A 277 -17.42 -12.40 4.57
C GLU A 277 -16.29 -12.75 3.59
N TRP A 278 -16.46 -12.38 2.32
CA TRP A 278 -15.42 -12.48 1.31
C TRP A 278 -14.64 -11.17 1.27
N LEU A 279 -13.32 -11.25 1.47
CA LEU A 279 -12.43 -10.09 1.50
C LEU A 279 -11.43 -10.16 0.35
N GLU A 280 -11.49 -9.18 -0.56
CA GLU A 280 -10.49 -8.97 -1.61
C GLU A 280 -9.12 -8.71 -1.00
N VAL A 281 -8.10 -9.49 -1.34
CA VAL A 281 -6.72 -9.31 -0.80
C VAL A 281 -5.68 -8.91 -1.86
N LEU A 282 -6.00 -9.09 -3.14
CA LEU A 282 -5.16 -8.67 -4.25
C LEU A 282 -5.96 -8.51 -5.54
N GLY A 283 -5.44 -7.67 -6.43
CA GLY A 283 -5.81 -7.58 -7.84
C GLY A 283 -4.68 -8.09 -8.73
N CYS A 284 -5.02 -8.73 -9.84
CA CYS A 284 -4.05 -9.31 -10.77
C CYS A 284 -4.61 -9.42 -12.19
N GLY A 285 -3.74 -9.74 -13.15
CA GLY A 285 -4.18 -10.06 -14.50
C GLY A 285 -3.04 -10.23 -15.49
N VAL A 286 -3.41 -10.50 -16.74
CA VAL A 286 -2.48 -10.49 -17.88
C VAL A 286 -2.21 -9.03 -18.25
N MET A 287 -0.94 -8.62 -18.28
CA MET A 287 -0.56 -7.22 -18.51
C MET A 287 -1.00 -6.73 -19.90
N GLU A 288 -1.48 -5.49 -19.98
CA GLU A 288 -1.82 -4.85 -21.25
C GLU A 288 -0.61 -4.77 -22.17
N GLN A 289 -0.72 -5.31 -23.39
CA GLN A 289 0.41 -5.40 -24.30
C GLN A 289 0.92 -4.02 -24.72
N GLN A 290 0.05 -3.00 -24.78
CA GLN A 290 0.46 -1.63 -25.04
C GLN A 290 1.45 -1.12 -23.98
N LEU A 291 1.20 -1.43 -22.71
CA LEU A 291 2.09 -1.06 -21.60
C LEU A 291 3.43 -1.80 -21.70
N VAL A 292 3.41 -3.12 -21.93
CA VAL A 292 4.62 -3.93 -22.07
C VAL A 292 5.47 -3.50 -23.28
N ASN A 293 4.82 -3.24 -24.43
CA ASN A 293 5.47 -2.73 -25.63
C ASN A 293 6.10 -1.36 -25.40
N SER A 294 5.39 -0.45 -24.73
CA SER A 294 5.89 0.91 -24.48
C SER A 294 7.14 0.94 -23.57
N ALA A 295 7.34 -0.11 -22.76
CA ALA A 295 8.53 -0.29 -21.93
C ALA A 295 9.69 -0.96 -22.70
N GLY A 296 9.50 -1.35 -23.96
CA GLY A 296 10.54 -1.99 -24.80
C GLY A 296 10.61 -3.51 -24.71
N ALA A 297 9.60 -4.16 -24.13
CA ALA A 297 9.51 -5.61 -23.97
C ALA A 297 8.56 -6.27 -25.00
N GLN A 298 8.55 -5.78 -26.24
CA GLN A 298 7.56 -6.18 -27.28
C GLN A 298 7.52 -7.67 -27.65
N GLU A 299 8.58 -8.44 -27.36
CA GLU A 299 8.61 -9.89 -27.60
C GLU A 299 8.11 -10.72 -26.40
N ARG A 300 7.51 -10.07 -25.41
CA ARG A 300 7.07 -10.69 -24.16
C ARG A 300 5.59 -10.47 -23.89
N ILE A 301 4.98 -11.45 -23.24
CA ILE A 301 3.68 -11.36 -22.58
C ILE A 301 3.89 -11.54 -21.08
N GLY A 302 3.08 -10.94 -20.21
CA GLY A 302 3.29 -11.08 -18.77
C GLY A 302 2.03 -11.07 -17.94
N TRP A 303 2.18 -11.48 -16.69
CA TRP A 303 1.19 -11.23 -15.66
C TRP A 303 1.76 -10.27 -14.61
N ALA A 304 0.85 -9.57 -13.94
CA ALA A 304 1.15 -8.76 -12.76
C ALA A 304 0.11 -9.03 -11.67
N PHE A 305 0.52 -8.84 -10.41
CA PHE A 305 -0.41 -8.72 -9.29
C PHE A 305 0.09 -7.70 -8.27
N GLY A 306 -0.85 -7.10 -7.53
CA GLY A 306 -0.60 -6.25 -6.38
C GLY A 306 -1.39 -6.74 -5.19
N LEU A 307 -0.71 -7.09 -4.10
CA LEU A 307 -1.34 -7.51 -2.84
C LEU A 307 -1.28 -6.40 -1.79
N GLY A 308 -2.34 -6.28 -0.97
CA GLY A 308 -2.36 -5.39 0.20
C GLY A 308 -1.78 -6.10 1.42
N LEU A 309 -0.63 -5.64 1.92
CA LEU A 309 0.07 -6.32 3.01
C LEU A 309 -0.71 -6.26 4.33
N GLU A 310 -1.32 -5.13 4.67
CA GLU A 310 -2.13 -4.96 5.87
C GLU A 310 -3.34 -5.88 5.85
N ARG A 311 -4.08 -5.90 4.74
CA ARG A 311 -5.27 -6.74 4.63
C ARG A 311 -4.92 -8.21 4.75
N LEU A 312 -3.85 -8.65 4.09
CA LEU A 312 -3.35 -10.02 4.22
C LEU A 312 -2.90 -10.33 5.65
N ALA A 313 -2.20 -9.40 6.32
CA ALA A 313 -1.78 -9.53 7.71
C ALA A 313 -2.95 -9.57 8.70
N MET A 314 -3.99 -8.77 8.47
CA MET A 314 -5.19 -8.75 9.31
C MET A 314 -5.90 -10.09 9.27
N VAL A 315 -6.06 -10.68 8.08
CA VAL A 315 -6.66 -12.02 7.93
C VAL A 315 -5.72 -13.11 8.50
N LEU A 316 -4.42 -13.08 8.16
CA LEU A 316 -3.46 -14.12 8.53
C LEU A 316 -3.20 -14.18 10.04
N TYR A 317 -3.09 -13.02 10.67
CA TYR A 317 -2.72 -12.91 12.08
C TYR A 317 -3.90 -12.62 12.98
N ASP A 318 -5.11 -12.40 12.45
CA ASP A 318 -6.32 -12.01 13.21
C ASP A 318 -6.15 -10.63 13.88
N ILE A 319 -5.55 -9.67 13.17
CA ILE A 319 -5.34 -8.29 13.65
C ILE A 319 -6.61 -7.48 13.36
N PRO A 320 -7.28 -6.93 14.40
CA PRO A 320 -8.63 -6.38 14.25
C PRO A 320 -8.68 -4.95 13.69
N ASP A 321 -7.55 -4.22 13.68
CA ASP A 321 -7.51 -2.80 13.35
C ASP A 321 -6.16 -2.42 12.72
N ILE A 322 -6.20 -1.77 11.56
CA ILE A 322 -5.04 -1.34 10.80
C ILE A 322 -4.11 -0.39 11.58
N ARG A 323 -4.63 0.37 12.55
CA ARG A 323 -3.84 1.29 13.38
C ARG A 323 -2.79 0.56 14.22
N LEU A 324 -2.99 -0.73 14.52
CA LEU A 324 -2.03 -1.53 15.29
C LEU A 324 -0.67 -1.66 14.58
N PHE A 325 -0.64 -1.66 13.24
CA PHE A 325 0.63 -1.67 12.49
C PHE A 325 1.48 -0.43 12.74
N TRP A 326 0.87 0.67 13.17
CA TRP A 326 1.54 1.94 13.45
C TRP A 326 1.80 2.16 14.94
N SER A 327 1.43 1.20 15.79
CA SER A 327 1.65 1.25 17.24
C SER A 327 3.09 0.90 17.61
N GLU A 328 3.63 1.60 18.60
CA GLU A 328 4.93 1.29 19.22
C GLU A 328 4.77 0.43 20.48
N ASP A 329 3.56 -0.07 20.75
CA ASP A 329 3.27 -0.90 21.92
C ASP A 329 3.95 -2.27 21.81
N GLU A 330 4.88 -2.51 22.74
CA GLU A 330 5.59 -3.78 22.85
C GLU A 330 4.65 -4.98 23.07
N ARG A 331 3.45 -4.79 23.62
CA ARG A 331 2.44 -5.86 23.73
C ARG A 331 1.99 -6.38 22.36
N PHE A 332 1.99 -5.52 21.34
CA PHE A 332 1.74 -5.90 19.94
C PHE A 332 3.03 -6.39 19.28
N LEU A 333 4.08 -5.56 19.24
CA LEU A 333 5.29 -5.82 18.44
C LEU A 333 6.03 -7.10 18.86
N LYS A 334 6.07 -7.43 20.15
CA LYS A 334 6.79 -8.62 20.62
C LYS A 334 6.20 -9.95 20.11
N GLN A 335 4.91 -9.98 19.75
CA GLN A 335 4.23 -11.19 19.28
C GLN A 335 4.75 -11.66 17.90
N PHE A 336 5.36 -10.74 17.13
CA PHE A 336 5.92 -10.99 15.80
C PHE A 336 7.45 -11.18 15.81
N ARG A 337 8.09 -11.12 16.99
CA ARG A 337 9.51 -11.44 17.16
C ARG A 337 9.73 -12.95 17.18
N VAL A 338 9.66 -13.55 16.01
CA VAL A 338 9.82 -14.99 15.81
C VAL A 338 11.23 -15.37 15.32
N PRO A 339 11.75 -16.56 15.70
CA PRO A 339 13.02 -17.08 15.20
C PRO A 339 12.98 -17.48 13.71
N ASP A 340 11.82 -17.93 13.22
CA ASP A 340 11.59 -18.34 11.83
C ASP A 340 10.42 -17.56 11.25
N ILE A 341 10.58 -17.01 10.03
CA ILE A 341 9.55 -16.25 9.33
C ILE A 341 8.28 -17.06 9.03
N ASN A 342 8.39 -18.40 8.97
CA ASN A 342 7.28 -19.32 8.73
C ASN A 342 6.59 -19.80 10.01
N GLN A 343 7.04 -19.36 11.19
CA GLN A 343 6.34 -19.67 12.42
C GLN A 343 4.91 -19.12 12.34
N GLN A 344 3.93 -19.98 12.59
CA GLN A 344 2.54 -19.56 12.68
C GLN A 344 2.36 -18.66 13.91
N VAL A 345 2.00 -17.41 13.66
CA VAL A 345 1.68 -16.43 14.70
C VAL A 345 0.18 -16.22 14.65
N LYS A 346 -0.49 -16.27 15.79
CA LYS A 346 -1.86 -15.80 15.95
C LYS A 346 -1.85 -14.68 16.97
N PHE A 347 -2.19 -13.46 16.52
CA PHE A 347 -2.22 -12.29 17.39
C PHE A 347 -3.19 -12.55 18.55
N GLN A 348 -2.73 -12.26 19.76
CA GLN A 348 -3.56 -12.24 20.95
C GLN A 348 -4.08 -10.81 21.14
N PRO A 349 -5.39 -10.57 20.95
CA PRO A 349 -5.97 -9.24 21.04
C PRO A 349 -5.67 -8.56 22.38
N LEU A 350 -5.35 -7.27 22.32
CA LEU A 350 -5.27 -6.42 23.50
C LEU A 350 -6.68 -6.15 24.04
N SER A 351 -6.81 -5.90 25.35
CA SER A 351 -8.10 -5.56 25.95
C SER A 351 -8.72 -4.35 25.24
N LYS A 352 -9.97 -4.48 24.79
CA LYS A 352 -10.70 -3.36 24.19
C LYS A 352 -11.01 -2.30 25.26
N TYR A 353 -10.64 -1.05 24.97
CA TYR A 353 -10.95 0.09 25.82
C TYR A 353 -12.32 0.69 25.46
N PRO A 354 -13.07 1.28 26.42
CA PRO A 354 -14.33 1.95 26.14
C PRO A 354 -14.17 3.04 25.08
N ALA A 355 -15.16 3.16 24.18
CA ALA A 355 -15.21 4.27 23.22
C ALA A 355 -15.99 5.46 23.78
N VAL A 356 -15.67 6.64 23.27
CA VAL A 356 -16.45 7.87 23.44
C VAL A 356 -16.90 8.34 22.06
N THR A 357 -18.17 8.67 21.90
CA THR A 357 -18.75 9.09 20.62
C THR A 357 -19.27 10.50 20.70
N ASN A 358 -18.85 11.36 19.79
CA ASN A 358 -19.36 12.73 19.67
C ASN A 358 -19.77 12.99 18.22
N ASP A 359 -20.88 13.70 18.05
CA ASP A 359 -21.37 14.13 16.74
C ASP A 359 -20.91 15.58 16.47
N ILE A 360 -20.62 15.88 15.21
CA ILE A 360 -20.26 17.22 14.75
C ILE A 360 -21.06 17.56 13.50
N SER A 361 -21.73 18.71 13.52
CA SER A 361 -22.52 19.21 12.39
C SER A 361 -22.00 20.56 11.92
N PHE A 362 -22.01 20.78 10.60
CA PHE A 362 -21.68 22.06 10.00
C PHE A 362 -22.30 22.22 8.62
N TRP A 363 -22.50 23.47 8.21
CA TRP A 363 -22.85 23.83 6.85
C TRP A 363 -21.61 23.83 5.98
N LEU A 364 -21.71 23.21 4.80
CA LEU A 364 -20.65 23.16 3.81
C LEU A 364 -20.36 24.56 3.23
N PRO A 365 -19.11 24.82 2.81
CA PRO A 365 -18.79 25.98 1.99
C PRO A 365 -19.50 25.88 0.64
N ARG A 366 -19.66 27.03 -0.05
CA ARG A 366 -20.40 27.10 -1.32
C ARG A 366 -19.73 26.32 -2.46
N GLU A 367 -18.40 26.17 -2.42
CA GLU A 367 -17.59 25.44 -3.39
C GLU A 367 -16.42 24.75 -2.67
N ASN A 368 -15.85 23.70 -3.28
CA ASN A 368 -14.58 23.06 -2.89
C ASN A 368 -14.55 22.25 -1.58
N TYR A 369 -15.62 21.50 -1.26
CA TYR A 369 -15.59 20.53 -0.17
C TYR A 369 -15.64 19.09 -0.69
N THR A 370 -14.77 18.24 -0.16
CA THR A 370 -14.88 16.78 -0.25
C THR A 370 -14.85 16.18 1.16
N GLU A 371 -15.50 15.04 1.36
CA GLU A 371 -15.52 14.37 2.67
C GLU A 371 -14.10 14.01 3.15
N ASN A 372 -13.22 13.66 2.22
CA ASN A 372 -11.82 13.34 2.50
C ASN A 372 -11.03 14.54 3.06
N ASP A 373 -11.45 15.78 2.78
CA ASP A 373 -10.85 16.97 3.41
C ASP A 373 -11.14 17.00 4.92
N PHE A 374 -12.37 16.63 5.30
CA PHE A 374 -12.73 16.50 6.71
C PHE A 374 -12.06 15.29 7.37
N TYR A 375 -11.98 14.14 6.69
CA TYR A 375 -11.26 12.98 7.21
C TYR A 375 -9.77 13.29 7.43
N ASP A 376 -9.09 13.97 6.49
CA ASP A 376 -7.70 14.39 6.67
C ASP A 376 -7.53 15.37 7.84
N LEU A 377 -8.48 16.29 8.04
CA LEU A 377 -8.49 17.20 9.18
C LEU A 377 -8.63 16.42 10.50
N VAL A 378 -9.57 15.48 10.57
CA VAL A 378 -9.76 14.63 11.74
C VAL A 378 -8.52 13.78 12.04
N ARG A 379 -7.85 13.23 11.01
CA ARG A 379 -6.57 12.52 11.18
C ARG A 379 -5.45 13.44 11.65
N THR A 380 -5.45 14.69 11.21
CA THR A 380 -4.42 15.68 11.60
C THR A 380 -4.57 16.08 13.07
N VAL A 381 -5.80 16.30 13.54
CA VAL A 381 -6.08 16.77 14.90
C VAL A 381 -6.20 15.61 15.89
N GLY A 382 -7.02 14.60 15.57
CA GLY A 382 -7.31 13.46 16.44
C GLY A 382 -6.31 12.32 16.33
N GLY A 383 -5.64 12.17 15.18
CA GLY A 383 -4.65 11.11 14.97
C GLY A 383 -5.23 9.71 15.26
N ASP A 384 -4.43 8.89 15.94
CA ASP A 384 -4.77 7.50 16.24
C ASP A 384 -5.77 7.36 17.42
N LEU A 385 -6.24 8.47 18.00
CA LEU A 385 -7.35 8.48 18.98
C LEU A 385 -8.70 8.20 18.33
N VAL A 386 -8.83 8.52 17.04
CA VAL A 386 -10.06 8.34 16.28
C VAL A 386 -10.05 6.94 15.67
N GLU A 387 -11.07 6.17 16.01
CA GLU A 387 -11.30 4.82 15.47
C GLU A 387 -12.11 4.87 14.19
N LYS A 388 -13.14 5.72 14.16
CA LYS A 388 -14.09 5.77 13.05
C LYS A 388 -14.71 7.14 12.89
N VAL A 389 -14.99 7.52 11.65
CA VAL A 389 -15.83 8.67 11.31
C VAL A 389 -16.89 8.25 10.32
N ASP A 390 -18.16 8.41 10.69
CA ASP A 390 -19.31 8.11 9.83
C ASP A 390 -20.05 9.39 9.46
N LEU A 391 -20.36 9.61 8.18
CA LEU A 391 -21.36 10.60 7.77
C LEU A 391 -22.75 10.03 8.07
N ILE A 392 -23.45 10.58 9.06
CA ILE A 392 -24.72 10.03 9.56
C ILE A 392 -25.96 10.79 9.09
N ASP A 393 -25.82 12.03 8.63
CA ASP A 393 -26.92 12.82 8.08
C ASP A 393 -26.41 13.86 7.07
N THR A 394 -27.20 14.06 6.01
CA THR A 394 -27.01 15.09 4.99
C THR A 394 -28.33 15.80 4.76
N PHE A 395 -28.35 17.12 4.98
CA PHE A 395 -29.56 17.94 4.91
C PHE A 395 -29.34 19.18 4.06
N GLU A 396 -30.24 19.44 3.10
CA GLU A 396 -30.26 20.69 2.34
C GLU A 396 -31.32 21.65 2.89
N HIS A 397 -30.91 22.87 3.26
CA HIS A 397 -31.82 23.86 3.79
C HIS A 397 -32.63 24.56 2.68
N PRO A 398 -33.98 24.50 2.71
CA PRO A 398 -34.82 24.82 1.56
C PRO A 398 -34.82 26.29 1.13
N LYS A 399 -34.46 27.22 2.04
CA LYS A 399 -34.45 28.67 1.75
C LYS A 399 -33.07 29.19 1.37
N THR A 400 -32.01 28.52 1.81
CA THR A 400 -30.63 28.99 1.65
C THR A 400 -29.87 28.12 0.68
N HIS A 401 -30.42 26.97 0.27
CA HIS A 401 -29.77 25.96 -0.55
C HIS A 401 -28.39 25.58 -0.01
N ARG A 402 -28.27 25.57 1.32
CA ARG A 402 -27.02 25.19 1.99
C ARG A 402 -27.13 23.73 2.39
N THR A 403 -26.08 22.98 2.13
CA THR A 403 -25.95 21.59 2.57
C THR A 403 -25.30 21.55 3.96
N SER A 404 -25.89 20.81 4.89
CA SER A 404 -25.35 20.48 6.21
C SER A 404 -24.94 19.02 6.20
N HIS A 405 -23.75 18.73 6.71
CA HIS A 405 -23.33 17.37 7.04
C HIS A 405 -23.30 17.20 8.56
N CYS A 406 -23.66 16.00 9.03
CA CYS A 406 -23.46 15.56 10.40
C CYS A 406 -22.59 14.31 10.41
N TYR A 407 -21.45 14.37 11.09
CA TYR A 407 -20.54 13.25 11.25
C TYR A 407 -20.57 12.73 12.69
N ARG A 408 -20.52 11.42 12.86
CA ARG A 408 -20.27 10.76 14.14
C ARG A 408 -18.81 10.34 14.22
N ILE A 409 -18.10 10.85 15.23
CA ILE A 409 -16.71 10.50 15.49
C ILE A 409 -16.64 9.55 16.68
N THR A 410 -16.10 8.35 16.45
CA THR A 410 -15.83 7.37 17.50
C THR A 410 -14.37 7.48 17.94
N TYR A 411 -14.15 7.88 19.18
CA TYR A 411 -12.84 7.95 19.82
C TYR A 411 -12.58 6.68 20.62
N ARG A 412 -11.54 5.94 20.25
CA ARG A 412 -11.03 4.80 21.00
C ARG A 412 -9.55 4.63 20.71
N HIS A 413 -8.74 4.65 21.76
CA HIS A 413 -7.30 4.38 21.67
C HIS A 413 -7.02 2.89 21.85
N MET A 414 -6.06 2.37 21.10
CA MET A 414 -5.75 0.92 21.12
C MET A 414 -4.99 0.48 22.36
N GLU A 415 -4.39 1.42 23.10
CA GLU A 415 -3.45 1.12 24.18
C GLU A 415 -3.90 1.57 25.58
N ARG A 416 -4.96 2.41 25.69
CA ARG A 416 -5.44 2.99 26.96
C ARG A 416 -6.90 3.46 26.86
N THR A 417 -7.57 3.60 28.01
CA THR A 417 -8.88 4.26 28.10
C THR A 417 -8.74 5.77 27.87
N LEU A 418 -9.72 6.34 27.15
CA LEU A 418 -9.85 7.78 26.97
C LEU A 418 -10.81 8.38 28.00
N SER A 419 -10.43 9.51 28.59
CA SER A 419 -11.26 10.33 29.46
C SER A 419 -12.21 11.22 28.65
N GLN A 420 -13.39 11.51 29.19
CA GLN A 420 -14.32 12.45 28.56
C GLN A 420 -13.72 13.84 28.36
N LYS A 421 -12.87 14.29 29.30
CA LYS A 421 -12.21 15.59 29.24
C LYS A 421 -11.20 15.69 28.09
N GLU A 422 -10.37 14.66 27.89
CA GLU A 422 -9.39 14.68 26.79
C GLU A 422 -10.08 14.62 25.43
N VAL A 423 -11.13 13.79 25.30
CA VAL A 423 -11.92 13.69 24.07
C VAL A 423 -12.63 15.01 23.78
N GLY A 424 -13.18 15.67 24.81
CA GLY A 424 -13.80 16.99 24.68
C GLY A 424 -12.85 18.05 24.11
N HIS A 425 -11.61 18.13 24.61
CA HIS A 425 -10.62 19.07 24.08
C HIS A 425 -10.24 18.76 22.62
N VAL A 426 -10.04 17.48 22.29
CA VAL A 426 -9.71 17.07 20.91
C VAL A 426 -10.87 17.36 19.96
N HIS A 427 -12.10 17.07 20.37
CA HIS A 427 -13.29 17.32 19.58
C HIS A 427 -13.52 18.82 19.34
N GLN A 428 -13.32 19.66 20.36
CA GLN A 428 -13.35 21.11 20.21
C GLN A 428 -12.26 21.60 19.23
N ALA A 429 -11.04 21.06 19.32
CA ALA A 429 -9.98 21.39 18.37
C ALA A 429 -10.32 20.97 16.93
N VAL A 430 -11.05 19.86 16.74
CA VAL A 430 -11.58 19.46 15.42
C VAL A 430 -12.60 20.47 14.91
N GLN A 431 -13.54 20.92 15.75
CA GLN A 431 -14.55 21.92 15.39
C GLN A 431 -13.89 23.24 14.97
N GLU A 432 -12.97 23.76 15.79
CA GLU A 432 -12.25 25.01 15.52
C GLU A 432 -11.39 24.91 14.24
N ALA A 433 -10.71 23.78 14.06
CA ALA A 433 -9.92 23.52 12.86
C ALA A 433 -10.81 23.43 11.61
N ALA A 434 -11.98 22.78 11.70
CA ALA A 434 -12.90 22.67 10.57
C ALA A 434 -13.35 24.04 10.08
N VAL A 435 -13.79 24.92 10.99
CA VAL A 435 -14.18 26.30 10.64
C VAL A 435 -13.01 27.06 10.02
N ARG A 436 -11.83 26.98 10.63
CA ARG A 436 -10.65 27.75 10.19
C ARG A 436 -10.07 27.27 8.86
N LEU A 437 -9.99 25.95 8.64
CA LEU A 437 -9.24 25.36 7.53
C LEU A 437 -10.14 24.92 6.36
N LEU A 438 -11.37 24.48 6.64
CA LEU A 438 -12.32 24.03 5.62
C LEU A 438 -13.37 25.10 5.29
N GLY A 439 -13.39 26.22 6.03
CA GLY A 439 -14.34 27.31 5.80
C GLY A 439 -15.80 26.91 6.05
N VAL A 440 -16.03 25.87 6.84
CA VAL A 440 -17.38 25.43 7.21
C VAL A 440 -18.00 26.37 8.24
N GLU A 441 -19.32 26.43 8.30
CA GLU A 441 -20.03 27.16 9.35
C GLU A 441 -20.58 26.16 10.37
N GLY A 442 -20.05 26.23 11.59
CA GLY A 442 -20.42 25.34 12.68
C GLY A 442 -21.92 25.35 12.98
N ARG A 443 -22.50 24.15 13.08
CA ARG A 443 -23.90 23.91 13.46
C ARG A 443 -23.98 23.01 14.70
N PHE A 444 -22.84 22.86 15.40
CA PHE A 444 -22.63 21.89 16.47
C PHE A 444 -23.75 21.90 17.52
#